data_AF-A0AA88XHJ4-F1
#
_entry.id   AF-A0AA88XHJ4-F1
#
_cell.length_a   1.000
_cell.length_b   1.000
_cell.length_c   1.000
_cell.angle_alpha   90.00
_cell.angle_beta   90.00
_cell.angle_gamma   90.00
#
_symmetry.space_group_name_H-M   'P 1'
#
loop_
_entity.id
_entity.type
_entity.pdbx_description
1 polymer ?
#
loop_
_entity_poly.entity_id
_entity_poly.type
_entity_poly.pdbx_seq_one_letter_code
_entity_poly.pdbx_strand_id
1 'polypeptide(L)'
;MLTADGQTDGRTNGRTSSTYRPELLCNPAKNLTSENDLLRRKLWKVKKQRDEFSCELKEIKEKQKVENLLKSYATTRDVYVQTEPSRFWQPPQIKKKEESSQKLDVENANKLLSMHNQMMRRYEKEVRMNMNHVDTITELNLKVSDLEKKLKEERDEVIRLNREVMNLEVKRARSVAKSNVKQERSRSLSPEDNLKVKVRAVFKVGHTPRSGLISMESFQISGGKSLEQLRSECGKMRKENDKLRKELRGLDLGFFEEIEDLKFSLQQSTKLNKEYEKTLRKLCMRFSVPYPHPEKVMDVKR
;
A
#
# COMPACT_ATOMS: atom_id res chain seq x y z
N MET A 1 -74.21 -59.88 5.54
CA MET A 1 -74.80 -60.98 6.32
C MET A 1 -73.71 -61.60 7.19
N LEU A 2 -74.00 -61.74 8.49
CA LEU A 2 -73.30 -62.54 9.52
C LEU A 2 -71.99 -62.00 10.15
N THR A 3 -72.22 -61.18 11.17
CA THR A 3 -71.78 -61.23 12.59
C THR A 3 -70.68 -62.19 13.08
N ALA A 4 -69.94 -61.62 14.05
CA ALA A 4 -69.60 -62.13 15.40
C ALA A 4 -68.22 -62.77 15.66
N ASP A 5 -67.48 -62.03 16.50
CA ASP A 5 -66.92 -62.41 17.81
C ASP A 5 -65.81 -63.46 17.93
N GLY A 6 -64.75 -63.03 18.63
CA GLY A 6 -63.65 -63.86 19.09
C GLY A 6 -62.61 -63.06 19.87
N GLN A 7 -62.94 -62.67 21.10
CA GLN A 7 -61.98 -62.25 22.14
C GLN A 7 -60.98 -63.39 22.45
N THR A 8 -59.71 -63.06 22.72
CA THR A 8 -59.11 -63.14 24.07
C THR A 8 -57.62 -62.75 24.04
N ASP A 9 -57.30 -61.75 24.86
CA ASP A 9 -56.20 -61.66 25.83
C ASP A 9 -54.78 -62.13 25.47
N GLY A 10 -53.86 -61.16 25.45
CA GLY A 10 -52.41 -61.38 25.40
C GLY A 10 -51.64 -60.14 25.81
N ARG A 11 -51.46 -59.98 27.12
CA ARG A 11 -50.71 -58.92 27.83
C ARG A 11 -49.34 -58.58 27.22
N THR A 12 -49.17 -57.27 27.00
CA THR A 12 -48.01 -56.42 27.34
C THR A 12 -46.59 -57.02 27.23
N ASN A 13 -45.82 -56.54 26.24
CA ASN A 13 -44.48 -55.94 26.42
C ASN A 13 -43.84 -55.67 25.07
N GLY A 14 -43.62 -54.40 24.72
CA GLY A 14 -42.89 -54.07 23.50
C GLY A 14 -42.83 -52.57 23.20
N ARG A 15 -41.81 -51.92 23.76
CA ARG A 15 -41.13 -50.71 23.25
C ARG A 15 -42.02 -49.66 22.58
N THR A 16 -42.21 -48.55 23.30
CA THR A 16 -42.42 -47.23 22.69
C THR A 16 -41.27 -46.94 21.73
N SER A 17 -41.52 -47.11 20.44
CA SER A 17 -40.73 -46.52 19.36
C SER A 17 -40.84 -45.01 19.47
N SER A 18 -39.92 -44.44 20.26
CA SER A 18 -39.74 -43.01 20.38
C SER A 18 -39.24 -42.48 19.05
N THR A 19 -40.19 -42.00 18.24
CA THR A 19 -39.95 -41.12 17.10
C THR A 19 -39.36 -39.81 17.62
N TYR A 20 -38.06 -39.82 17.93
CA TYR A 20 -37.29 -38.59 18.04
C TYR A 20 -37.00 -38.08 16.64
N ARG A 21 -37.86 -37.14 16.22
CA ARG A 21 -37.57 -36.14 15.20
C ARG A 21 -36.26 -35.45 15.62
N PRO A 22 -35.16 -35.53 14.84
CA PRO A 22 -33.97 -34.77 15.16
C PRO A 22 -34.29 -33.31 14.83
N GLU A 23 -34.76 -32.57 15.84
CA GLU A 23 -34.77 -31.13 15.73
C GLU A 23 -33.35 -30.67 15.49
N LEU A 24 -33.24 -29.87 14.42
CA LEU A 24 -32.05 -29.21 13.95
C LEU A 24 -31.46 -28.37 15.08
N LEU A 25 -30.60 -28.97 15.89
CA LEU A 25 -29.62 -28.22 16.68
C LEU A 25 -28.57 -27.71 15.69
N CYS A 26 -28.97 -26.65 14.98
CA CYS A 26 -28.10 -25.90 14.11
C CYS A 26 -26.97 -25.34 14.98
N ASN A 27 -25.78 -25.90 14.81
CA ASN A 27 -24.60 -25.57 15.61
C ASN A 27 -24.39 -24.04 15.55
N PRO A 28 -24.46 -23.30 16.68
CA PRO A 28 -24.34 -21.84 16.69
C PRO A 28 -23.06 -21.36 15.99
N ALA A 29 -21.98 -22.14 16.05
CA ALA A 29 -20.73 -21.85 15.36
C ALA A 29 -20.86 -21.91 13.82
N LYS A 30 -21.68 -22.82 13.28
CA LYS A 30 -21.95 -22.91 11.83
C LYS A 30 -22.80 -21.73 11.35
N ASN A 31 -23.80 -21.33 12.14
CA ASN A 31 -24.62 -20.15 11.85
C ASN A 31 -23.79 -18.87 11.87
N LEU A 32 -22.95 -18.68 12.90
CA LEU A 32 -22.02 -17.55 12.99
C LEU A 32 -21.01 -17.53 11.84
N THR A 33 -20.56 -18.69 11.35
CA THR A 33 -19.65 -18.76 10.20
C THR A 33 -20.36 -18.32 8.92
N SER A 34 -21.57 -18.83 8.67
CA SER A 34 -22.37 -18.45 7.50
C SER A 34 -22.80 -16.97 7.52
N GLU A 35 -23.09 -16.44 8.70
CA GLU A 35 -23.42 -15.03 8.91
C GLU A 35 -22.19 -14.13 8.70
N ASN A 36 -21.02 -14.53 9.21
CA ASN A 36 -19.77 -13.83 8.95
C ASN A 36 -19.42 -13.79 7.45
N ASP A 37 -19.64 -14.90 6.73
CA ASP A 37 -19.42 -14.93 5.28
C ASP A 37 -20.39 -14.03 4.52
N LEU A 38 -21.64 -13.95 4.96
CA LEU A 38 -22.63 -13.04 4.40
C LEU A 38 -22.26 -11.57 4.69
N LEU A 39 -21.83 -11.27 5.91
CA LEU A 39 -21.36 -9.94 6.32
C LEU A 39 -20.13 -9.52 5.52
N ARG A 40 -19.16 -10.42 5.31
CA ARG A 40 -17.99 -10.17 4.45
C ARG A 40 -18.39 -9.82 3.02
N ARG A 41 -19.37 -10.55 2.45
CA ARG A 41 -19.90 -10.25 1.11
C ARG A 41 -20.63 -8.92 1.05
N LYS A 42 -21.46 -8.59 2.04
CA LYS A 42 -22.15 -7.29 2.13
C LYS A 42 -21.13 -6.15 2.27
N LEU A 43 -20.13 -6.31 3.13
CA LEU A 43 -19.07 -5.34 3.35
C LEU A 43 -18.24 -5.12 2.08
N TRP A 44 -17.95 -6.19 1.32
CA TRP A 44 -17.30 -6.08 0.02
C TRP A 44 -18.16 -5.32 -1.01
N LYS A 45 -19.47 -5.60 -1.08
CA LYS A 45 -20.39 -4.86 -1.98
C LYS A 45 -20.45 -3.38 -1.64
N VAL A 46 -20.60 -3.04 -0.35
CA VAL A 46 -20.61 -1.64 0.11
C VAL A 46 -19.27 -0.96 -0.17
N LYS A 47 -18.15 -1.67 0.02
CA LYS A 47 -16.83 -1.16 -0.32
C LYS A 47 -16.71 -0.85 -1.82
N LYS A 48 -17.17 -1.77 -2.67
CA LYS A 48 -17.20 -1.56 -4.13
C LYS A 48 -18.05 -0.34 -4.50
N GLN A 49 -19.25 -0.21 -3.96
CA GLN A 49 -20.13 0.95 -4.22
C GLN A 49 -19.52 2.26 -3.71
N ARG A 50 -18.90 2.25 -2.53
CA ARG A 50 -18.18 3.41 -2.00
C ARG A 50 -17.03 3.80 -2.93
N ASP A 51 -16.28 2.83 -3.45
CA ASP A 51 -15.16 3.09 -4.35
C ASP A 51 -15.67 3.65 -5.70
N GLU A 52 -16.79 3.13 -6.20
CA GLU A 52 -17.49 3.63 -7.38
C GLU A 52 -17.98 5.08 -7.20
N PHE A 53 -18.71 5.38 -6.12
CA PHE A 53 -19.12 6.75 -5.80
C PHE A 53 -17.91 7.68 -5.54
N SER A 54 -16.83 7.15 -4.98
CA SER A 54 -15.60 7.93 -4.80
C SER A 54 -14.96 8.29 -6.14
N CYS A 55 -15.03 7.42 -7.15
CA CYS A 55 -14.59 7.73 -8.51
C CYS A 55 -15.51 8.76 -9.18
N GLU A 56 -16.83 8.56 -9.10
CA GLU A 56 -17.80 9.52 -9.64
C GLU A 56 -17.64 10.92 -9.03
N LEU A 57 -17.42 11.01 -7.71
CA LEU A 57 -17.15 12.28 -7.04
C LEU A 57 -15.88 12.96 -7.53
N LYS A 58 -14.83 12.18 -7.83
CA LYS A 58 -13.60 12.74 -8.42
C LYS A 58 -13.87 13.27 -9.82
N GLU A 59 -14.56 12.51 -10.67
CA GLU A 59 -14.91 12.96 -12.03
C GLU A 59 -15.77 14.22 -12.04
N ILE A 60 -16.77 14.32 -11.16
CA ILE A 60 -17.62 15.50 -11.04
C ILE A 60 -16.79 16.73 -10.61
N LYS A 61 -15.87 16.56 -9.66
CA LYS A 61 -14.98 17.65 -9.24
C LYS A 61 -14.07 18.12 -10.37
N GLU A 62 -13.51 17.21 -11.15
CA GLU A 62 -12.68 17.58 -12.31
C GLU A 62 -13.51 18.31 -13.39
N LYS A 63 -14.71 17.82 -13.71
CA LYS A 63 -15.63 18.52 -14.61
C LYS A 63 -15.95 19.93 -14.12
N GLN A 64 -16.19 20.09 -12.82
CA GLN A 64 -16.45 21.39 -12.21
C GLN A 64 -15.23 22.33 -12.27
N LYS A 65 -14.01 21.82 -12.06
CA LYS A 65 -12.78 22.60 -12.22
C LYS A 65 -12.63 23.11 -13.66
N VAL A 66 -12.83 22.23 -14.64
CA VAL A 66 -12.77 22.57 -16.07
C VAL A 66 -13.83 23.61 -16.42
N GLU A 67 -15.07 23.44 -15.95
CA GLU A 67 -16.14 24.41 -16.16
C GLU A 67 -15.84 25.78 -15.55
N ASN A 68 -15.28 25.81 -14.34
CA ASN A 68 -14.86 27.06 -13.69
C ASN A 68 -13.73 27.75 -14.46
N LEU A 69 -12.78 26.97 -14.98
CA LEU A 69 -11.69 27.47 -15.81
C LEU A 69 -12.26 28.07 -17.12
N LEU A 70 -13.12 27.34 -17.81
CA LEU A 70 -13.83 27.83 -19.01
C LEU A 70 -14.64 29.10 -18.74
N LYS A 71 -15.36 29.16 -17.61
CA LYS A 71 -16.07 30.38 -17.19
C LYS A 71 -15.11 31.55 -17.00
N SER A 72 -13.97 31.34 -16.35
CA SER A 72 -12.96 32.39 -16.14
C SER A 72 -12.32 32.89 -17.45
N TYR A 73 -12.04 31.98 -18.40
CA TYR A 73 -11.53 32.34 -19.72
C TYR A 73 -12.60 33.01 -20.60
N ALA A 74 -13.86 32.60 -20.48
CA ALA A 74 -14.98 33.22 -21.17
C ALA A 74 -15.28 34.63 -20.64
N THR A 75 -15.12 34.88 -19.34
CA THR A 75 -15.31 36.21 -18.75
C THR A 75 -14.11 37.15 -18.89
N THR A 76 -12.90 36.63 -19.14
CA THR A 76 -11.68 37.44 -19.39
C THR A 76 -11.30 37.56 -20.86
N ARG A 77 -12.10 37.00 -21.78
CA ARG A 77 -11.94 37.26 -23.22
C ARG A 77 -12.44 38.67 -23.53
N ASP A 78 -11.58 39.65 -23.34
CA ASP A 78 -11.75 40.99 -23.91
C ASP A 78 -11.84 40.87 -25.43
N VAL A 79 -13.01 41.17 -25.98
CA VAL A 79 -13.31 41.14 -27.41
C VAL A 79 -12.64 42.35 -28.07
N TYR A 80 -11.33 42.26 -28.31
CA TYR A 80 -10.67 43.08 -29.33
C TYR A 80 -10.97 42.49 -30.72
N VAL A 81 -12.24 42.53 -31.14
CA VAL A 81 -12.56 42.44 -32.57
C VAL A 81 -12.41 43.84 -33.13
N GLN A 82 -11.15 44.23 -33.33
CA GLN A 82 -10.79 45.42 -34.08
C GLN A 82 -10.90 45.08 -35.57
N THR A 83 -12.12 45.07 -36.09
CA THR A 83 -12.34 45.28 -37.52
C THR A 83 -12.04 46.74 -37.81
N GLU A 84 -10.77 47.06 -38.07
CA GLU A 84 -10.42 48.35 -38.66
C GLU A 84 -11.07 48.45 -40.05
N PRO A 85 -11.77 49.54 -40.38
CA PRO A 85 -12.30 49.76 -41.71
C PRO A 85 -11.14 50.04 -42.67
N SER A 86 -10.96 49.14 -43.63
CA SER A 86 -10.26 49.30 -44.91
C SER A 86 -9.49 50.62 -45.07
N ARG A 87 -8.20 50.62 -44.70
CA ARG A 87 -7.24 51.60 -45.23
C ARG A 87 -6.49 50.96 -46.39
N PHE A 88 -6.84 51.44 -47.57
CA PHE A 88 -6.12 51.41 -48.84
C PHE A 88 -4.65 50.96 -48.72
N TRP A 89 -4.34 49.77 -49.25
CA TRP A 89 -2.97 49.29 -49.40
C TRP A 89 -2.21 50.18 -50.41
N GLN A 90 -1.23 50.94 -49.94
CA GLN A 90 -0.11 51.40 -50.77
C GLN A 90 1.12 50.55 -50.45
N PRO A 91 1.91 50.09 -51.44
CA PRO A 91 3.11 49.32 -51.19
C PRO A 91 4.19 50.21 -50.54
N PRO A 92 4.94 49.72 -49.53
CA PRO A 92 5.98 50.51 -48.90
C PRO A 92 7.19 50.61 -49.84
N GLN A 93 7.58 51.85 -50.16
CA GLN A 93 8.85 52.16 -50.80
C GLN A 93 9.99 51.89 -49.79
N ILE A 94 10.75 50.83 -50.04
CA ILE A 94 11.92 50.46 -49.26
C ILE A 94 13.02 51.50 -49.51
N LYS A 95 13.24 52.41 -48.55
CA LYS A 95 14.49 53.16 -48.43
C LYS A 95 15.46 52.32 -47.58
N LYS A 96 16.52 51.83 -48.21
CA LYS A 96 17.62 51.11 -47.55
C LYS A 96 18.23 51.96 -46.43
N LYS A 97 18.20 51.42 -45.22
CA LYS A 97 19.07 51.81 -44.10
C LYS A 97 19.56 50.51 -43.46
N GLU A 98 20.63 49.95 -44.04
CA GLU A 98 21.10 48.57 -43.78
C GLU A 98 22.03 48.43 -42.56
N GLU A 99 22.36 49.49 -41.81
CA GLU A 99 23.42 49.42 -40.79
C GLU A 99 22.96 49.09 -39.35
N SER A 100 21.67 49.19 -39.01
CA SER A 100 21.18 48.99 -37.63
C SER A 100 20.60 47.59 -37.35
N SER A 101 20.22 46.83 -38.39
CA SER A 101 19.54 45.55 -38.22
C SER A 101 20.51 44.41 -37.86
N GLN A 102 21.72 44.40 -38.44
CA GLN A 102 22.72 43.36 -38.18
C GLN A 102 23.25 43.37 -36.74
N LYS A 103 23.39 44.55 -36.11
CA LYS A 103 23.80 44.65 -34.70
C LYS A 103 22.78 44.04 -33.75
N LEU A 104 21.48 44.27 -34.01
CA LEU A 104 20.39 43.72 -33.20
C LEU A 104 20.33 42.18 -33.30
N ASP A 105 20.57 41.63 -34.49
CA ASP A 105 20.57 40.19 -34.72
C ASP A 105 21.76 39.50 -34.03
N VAL A 106 22.95 40.12 -34.04
CA VAL A 106 24.13 39.63 -33.31
C VAL A 106 23.90 39.64 -31.80
N GLU A 107 23.25 40.68 -31.27
CA GLU A 107 22.97 40.81 -29.85
C GLU A 107 21.90 39.80 -29.38
N ASN A 108 20.88 39.55 -30.20
CA ASN A 108 19.89 38.50 -29.98
C ASN A 108 20.51 37.09 -30.02
N ALA A 109 21.42 36.84 -30.98
CA ALA A 109 22.16 35.58 -31.05
C ALA A 109 23.03 35.37 -29.81
N ASN A 110 23.77 36.39 -29.37
CA ASN A 110 24.59 36.34 -28.16
C ASN A 110 23.76 36.07 -26.91
N LYS A 111 22.56 36.66 -26.81
CA LYS A 111 21.62 36.39 -25.70
C LYS A 111 21.13 34.94 -25.72
N LEU A 112 20.79 34.41 -26.89
CA LEU A 112 20.38 33.01 -27.04
C LEU A 112 21.51 32.04 -26.67
N LEU A 113 22.73 32.30 -27.14
CA LEU A 113 23.93 31.55 -26.75
C LEU A 113 24.17 31.60 -25.24
N SER A 114 24.01 32.76 -24.61
CA SER A 114 24.16 32.91 -23.17
C SER A 114 23.13 32.08 -22.38
N MET A 115 21.86 32.11 -22.80
CA MET A 115 20.80 31.29 -22.21
C MET A 115 21.07 29.80 -22.39
N HIS A 116 21.48 29.38 -23.59
CA HIS A 116 21.84 27.98 -23.87
C HIS A 116 22.99 27.52 -22.99
N ASN A 117 24.07 28.31 -22.90
CA ASN A 117 25.22 28.01 -22.04
C ASN A 117 24.84 27.93 -20.56
N GLN A 118 23.93 28.80 -20.09
CA GLN A 118 23.42 28.72 -18.73
C GLN A 118 22.60 27.44 -18.50
N MET A 119 21.76 27.06 -19.46
CA MET A 119 20.97 25.84 -19.38
C MET A 119 21.86 24.59 -19.39
N MET A 120 22.88 24.56 -20.25
CA MET A 120 23.87 23.47 -20.29
C MET A 120 24.58 23.31 -18.96
N ARG A 121 25.06 24.40 -18.35
CA ARG A 121 25.70 24.34 -17.02
C ARG A 121 24.78 23.83 -15.92
N ARG A 122 23.49 24.21 -15.95
CA ARG A 122 22.50 23.69 -15.00
C ARG A 122 22.28 22.19 -15.20
N TYR A 123 22.11 21.77 -16.45
CA TYR A 123 21.96 20.36 -16.81
C TYR A 123 23.17 19.53 -16.38
N GLU A 124 24.39 19.97 -16.68
CA GLU A 124 25.63 19.29 -16.26
C GLU A 124 25.78 19.20 -14.74
N LYS A 125 25.31 20.23 -14.01
CA LYS A 125 25.29 20.19 -12.55
C LYS A 125 24.27 19.17 -12.04
N GLU A 126 23.08 19.16 -12.61
CA GLU A 126 22.01 18.21 -12.26
C GLU A 126 22.42 16.77 -12.52
N VAL A 127 23.01 16.49 -13.70
CA VAL A 127 23.52 15.16 -14.05
C VAL A 127 24.58 14.69 -13.04
N ARG A 128 25.49 15.58 -12.62
CA ARG A 128 26.49 15.24 -11.58
C ARG A 128 25.85 14.96 -10.22
N MET A 129 24.89 15.78 -9.78
CA MET A 129 24.19 15.51 -8.52
C MET A 129 23.41 14.20 -8.59
N ASN A 130 22.73 13.93 -9.71
CA ASN A 130 22.02 12.68 -9.92
C ASN A 130 22.95 11.47 -9.90
N MET A 131 24.15 11.59 -10.46
CA MET A 131 25.16 10.53 -10.33
C MET A 131 25.52 10.28 -8.86
N ASN A 132 25.78 11.34 -8.09
CA ASN A 132 26.07 11.20 -6.65
C ASN A 132 24.89 10.60 -5.87
N HIS A 133 23.66 10.95 -6.25
CA HIS A 133 22.45 10.37 -5.66
C HIS A 133 22.34 8.88 -5.99
N VAL A 134 22.62 8.47 -7.23
CA VAL A 134 22.67 7.06 -7.62
C VAL A 134 23.72 6.28 -6.83
N ASP A 135 24.91 6.84 -6.63
CA ASP A 135 25.96 6.21 -5.82
C ASP A 135 25.50 6.02 -4.37
N THR A 136 24.89 7.06 -3.78
CA THR A 136 24.35 7.01 -2.41
C THR A 136 23.22 5.98 -2.28
N ILE A 137 22.31 5.93 -3.25
CA ILE A 137 21.22 4.94 -3.29
C ILE A 137 21.81 3.53 -3.37
N THR A 138 22.83 3.34 -4.20
CA THR A 138 23.50 2.05 -4.37
C THR A 138 24.14 1.60 -3.06
N GLU A 139 24.86 2.49 -2.37
CA GLU A 139 25.46 2.21 -1.06
C GLU A 139 24.39 1.85 -0.01
N LEU A 140 23.30 2.61 0.06
CA LEU A 140 22.20 2.33 0.99
C LEU A 140 21.52 1.00 0.67
N ASN A 141 21.32 0.66 -0.60
CA ASN A 141 20.75 -0.61 -1.02
C ASN A 141 21.64 -1.80 -0.60
N LEU A 142 22.97 -1.68 -0.74
CA LEU A 142 23.90 -2.69 -0.24
C LEU A 142 23.76 -2.87 1.28
N LYS A 143 23.70 -1.76 2.03
CA LYS A 143 23.53 -1.80 3.49
C LYS A 143 22.20 -2.41 3.92
N VAL A 144 21.11 -2.12 3.21
CA VAL A 144 19.80 -2.75 3.45
C VAL A 144 19.90 -4.26 3.24
N SER A 145 20.50 -4.69 2.13
CA SER A 145 20.69 -6.12 1.84
C SER A 145 21.49 -6.84 2.92
N ASP A 146 22.58 -6.22 3.40
CA ASP A 146 23.39 -6.77 4.49
C ASP A 146 22.62 -6.90 5.80
N LEU A 147 21.81 -5.87 6.13
CA LEU A 147 20.98 -5.89 7.34
C LEU A 147 19.85 -6.91 7.25
N GLU A 148 19.23 -7.07 6.08
CA GLU A 148 18.23 -8.11 5.82
C GLU A 148 18.83 -9.51 5.96
N LYS A 149 20.05 -9.73 5.45
CA LYS A 149 20.79 -10.98 5.61
C LYS A 149 21.04 -11.30 7.08
N LYS A 150 21.57 -10.34 7.85
CA LYS A 150 21.81 -10.49 9.30
C LYS A 150 20.51 -10.78 10.05
N LEU A 151 19.43 -10.06 9.73
CA LEU A 151 18.13 -10.29 10.35
C LEU A 151 17.60 -11.71 10.07
N LYS A 152 17.86 -12.24 8.88
CA LYS A 152 17.51 -13.62 8.52
C LYS A 152 18.33 -14.63 9.33
N GLU A 153 19.64 -14.43 9.43
CA GLU A 153 20.54 -15.28 10.23
C GLU A 153 20.12 -15.34 11.71
N GLU A 154 19.80 -14.19 12.31
CA GLU A 154 19.30 -14.10 13.68
C GLU A 154 17.94 -14.81 13.86
N ARG A 155 17.03 -14.70 12.88
CA ARG A 155 15.75 -15.42 12.91
C ARG A 155 15.95 -16.93 12.84
N ASP A 156 16.85 -17.40 11.98
CA ASP A 156 17.17 -18.82 11.84
C ASP A 156 17.82 -19.36 13.13
N GLU A 157 18.66 -18.55 13.78
CA GLU A 157 19.26 -18.87 15.08
C GLU A 157 18.22 -18.99 16.19
N VAL A 158 17.27 -18.06 16.27
CA VAL A 158 16.15 -18.15 17.22
C VAL A 158 15.32 -19.42 16.99
N ILE A 159 15.06 -19.78 15.73
CA ILE A 159 14.35 -21.03 15.40
C ILE A 159 15.16 -22.25 15.87
N ARG A 160 16.49 -22.25 15.67
CA ARG A 160 17.38 -23.32 16.10
C ARG A 160 17.36 -23.48 17.62
N LEU A 161 17.52 -22.40 18.37
CA LEU A 161 17.49 -22.41 19.83
C LEU A 161 16.12 -22.84 20.38
N ASN A 162 15.02 -22.40 19.78
CA ASN A 162 13.68 -22.83 20.17
C ASN A 162 13.49 -24.35 20.00
N ARG A 163 14.04 -24.95 18.93
CA ARG A 163 14.02 -26.41 18.76
C ARG A 163 14.85 -27.12 19.83
N GLU A 164 16.00 -26.55 20.19
CA GLU A 164 16.86 -27.09 21.25
C GLU A 164 16.18 -27.04 22.62
N VAL A 165 15.56 -25.91 22.96
CA VAL A 165 14.76 -25.76 24.20
C VAL A 165 13.66 -26.81 24.24
N MET A 166 12.86 -26.97 23.18
CA MET A 166 11.82 -28.02 23.15
C MET A 166 12.40 -29.43 23.35
N ASN A 167 13.54 -29.73 22.73
CA ASN A 167 14.20 -31.02 22.91
C ASN A 167 14.66 -31.25 24.36
N LEU A 168 15.19 -30.22 25.01
CA LEU A 168 15.60 -30.27 26.42
C LEU A 168 14.40 -30.42 27.35
N GLU A 169 13.29 -29.73 27.09
CA GLU A 169 12.03 -29.87 27.83
C GLU A 169 11.47 -31.29 27.72
N VAL A 170 11.46 -31.88 26.52
CA VAL A 170 11.05 -33.27 26.31
C VAL A 170 11.96 -34.25 27.06
N LYS A 171 13.29 -34.04 27.01
CA LYS A 171 14.25 -34.85 27.77
C LYS A 171 14.00 -34.75 29.29
N ARG A 172 13.74 -33.54 29.79
CA ARG A 172 13.42 -33.28 31.20
C ARG A 172 12.10 -33.93 31.62
N ALA A 173 11.06 -33.85 30.81
CA ALA A 173 9.78 -34.52 31.07
C ALA A 173 9.95 -36.05 31.14
N ARG A 174 10.74 -36.63 30.22
CA ARG A 174 11.05 -38.07 30.22
C ARG A 174 11.86 -38.50 31.44
N SER A 175 12.81 -37.69 31.93
CA SER A 175 13.57 -38.03 33.15
C SER A 175 12.71 -37.98 34.40
N VAL A 176 11.79 -37.01 34.51
CA VAL A 176 10.84 -36.90 35.62
C VAL A 176 9.84 -38.07 35.62
N ALA A 177 9.36 -38.49 34.44
CA ALA A 177 8.51 -39.67 34.35
C ALA A 177 9.24 -40.96 34.79
N LYS A 178 10.54 -41.10 34.48
CA LYS A 178 11.35 -42.25 34.89
C LYS A 178 11.64 -42.28 36.39
N SER A 179 11.79 -41.14 37.06
CA SER A 179 11.97 -41.09 38.53
C SER A 179 10.69 -41.45 39.29
N ASN A 180 9.51 -41.06 38.78
CA ASN A 180 8.22 -41.38 39.41
C ASN A 180 7.90 -42.89 39.34
N VAL A 181 8.25 -43.57 38.23
CA VAL A 181 8.07 -45.03 38.09
C VAL A 181 8.95 -45.84 39.05
N LYS A 182 10.13 -45.32 39.45
CA LYS A 182 10.99 -45.97 40.45
C LYS A 182 10.45 -45.82 41.89
N GLN A 183 9.69 -44.74 42.16
CA GLN A 183 9.12 -44.48 43.48
C GLN A 183 7.84 -45.29 43.74
N GLU A 184 7.04 -45.60 42.72
CA GLU A 184 5.85 -46.46 42.85
C GLU A 184 6.18 -47.94 43.02
N ARG A 185 7.31 -48.43 42.49
CA ARG A 185 7.75 -49.82 42.69
C ARG A 185 8.24 -50.15 44.10
N SER A 186 8.36 -49.15 44.99
CA SER A 186 8.80 -49.31 46.37
C SER A 186 7.65 -49.25 47.39
N ARG A 187 6.40 -49.15 46.94
CA ARG A 187 5.20 -49.12 47.81
C ARG A 187 4.21 -50.19 47.38
N SER A 188 4.49 -51.42 47.75
CA SER A 188 3.50 -52.50 47.78
C SER A 188 3.72 -53.35 49.02
N LEU A 189 2.60 -53.67 49.70
CA LEU A 189 2.40 -54.54 50.88
C LEU A 189 2.28 -53.81 52.24
N SER A 190 1.06 -53.43 52.62
CA SER A 190 0.25 -54.16 53.63
C SER A 190 -1.12 -53.47 53.85
N PRO A 191 -2.22 -54.22 54.01
CA PRO A 191 -3.57 -53.69 54.20
C PRO A 191 -3.90 -53.46 55.69
N GLU A 192 -5.08 -52.88 55.95
CA GLU A 192 -5.69 -52.55 57.26
C GLU A 192 -5.33 -51.14 57.79
N ASP A 193 -6.15 -50.14 57.49
CA ASP A 193 -7.15 -49.66 58.47
C ASP A 193 -7.88 -48.38 58.01
N ASN A 194 -9.19 -48.45 58.22
CA ASN A 194 -10.19 -47.46 57.85
C ASN A 194 -10.04 -46.14 58.62
N LEU A 195 -10.03 -44.99 57.93
CA LEU A 195 -10.60 -43.77 58.53
C LEU A 195 -11.04 -42.71 57.50
N LYS A 196 -12.36 -42.59 57.36
CA LYS A 196 -13.16 -41.37 57.12
C LYS A 196 -12.83 -40.51 55.90
N VAL A 197 -13.51 -40.86 54.81
CA VAL A 197 -13.92 -39.92 53.75
C VAL A 197 -14.87 -38.87 54.35
N LYS A 198 -14.44 -37.61 54.40
CA LYS A 198 -15.34 -36.45 54.57
C LYS A 198 -15.24 -35.58 53.32
N VAL A 199 -16.15 -35.84 52.38
CA VAL A 199 -16.43 -34.95 51.26
C VAL A 199 -16.96 -33.63 51.81
N ARG A 200 -16.27 -32.53 51.53
CA ARG A 200 -16.87 -31.20 51.55
C ARG A 200 -16.37 -30.41 50.34
N ALA A 201 -17.06 -30.59 49.22
CA ALA A 201 -17.09 -29.59 48.17
C ALA A 201 -17.89 -28.39 48.68
N VAL A 202 -17.26 -27.23 48.78
CA VAL A 202 -17.95 -25.94 48.88
C VAL A 202 -17.35 -25.03 47.82
N PHE A 203 -18.19 -24.76 46.82
CA PHE A 203 -18.12 -23.63 45.89
C PHE A 203 -17.80 -22.33 46.64
N LYS A 204 -16.81 -21.56 46.15
CA LYS A 204 -16.79 -20.10 46.27
C LYS A 204 -16.23 -19.49 44.98
N VAL A 205 -17.15 -18.96 44.18
CA VAL A 205 -16.88 -17.96 43.15
C VAL A 205 -16.71 -16.62 43.87
N GLY A 206 -15.68 -15.84 43.52
CA GLY A 206 -15.63 -14.41 43.84
C GLY A 206 -14.25 -13.83 44.16
N HIS A 207 -13.79 -12.97 43.23
CA HIS A 207 -12.98 -11.76 43.42
C HIS A 207 -11.46 -11.83 43.68
N THR A 208 -10.74 -11.37 42.64
CA THR A 208 -9.44 -10.64 42.55
C THR A 208 -8.33 -10.90 43.57
N PRO A 209 -7.11 -11.28 43.14
CA PRO A 209 -5.91 -11.08 43.94
C PRO A 209 -5.35 -9.67 43.69
N ARG A 210 -5.50 -8.81 44.71
CA ARG A 210 -4.69 -7.59 44.90
C ARG A 210 -3.36 -8.00 45.53
N SER A 211 -2.28 -7.55 44.88
CA SER A 211 -0.92 -7.33 45.41
C SER A 211 -0.31 -8.40 46.33
N GLY A 212 0.32 -9.40 45.71
CA GLY A 212 1.52 -10.03 46.29
C GLY A 212 2.75 -9.31 45.74
N LEU A 213 3.38 -8.48 46.58
CA LEU A 213 4.72 -7.92 46.37
C LEU A 213 5.71 -9.10 46.23
N ILE A 214 6.01 -9.48 44.99
CA ILE A 214 7.18 -10.29 44.69
C ILE A 214 8.33 -9.29 44.56
N SER A 215 9.25 -9.36 45.53
CA SER A 215 10.55 -8.69 45.48
C SER A 215 11.22 -9.01 44.15
N MET A 216 11.29 -8.01 43.27
CA MET A 216 12.00 -8.09 42.00
C MET A 216 13.49 -7.86 42.29
N GLU A 217 14.12 -8.87 42.85
CA GLU A 217 15.58 -8.90 42.98
C GLU A 217 16.15 -9.21 41.58
N SER A 218 16.66 -8.13 40.97
CA SER A 218 17.47 -8.03 39.75
C SER A 218 17.67 -9.32 38.94
N PHE A 219 16.81 -9.53 37.95
CA PHE A 219 17.12 -10.38 36.80
C PHE A 219 18.14 -9.62 35.93
N GLN A 220 19.43 -9.82 36.21
CA GLN A 220 20.49 -9.41 35.30
C GLN A 220 20.41 -10.29 34.05
N ILE A 221 19.82 -9.75 32.99
CA ILE A 221 19.92 -10.31 31.64
C ILE A 221 21.38 -10.18 31.24
N SER A 222 22.13 -11.29 31.37
CA SER A 222 23.53 -11.36 30.98
C SER A 222 23.67 -11.03 29.48
N GLY A 223 24.17 -9.84 29.19
CA GLY A 223 24.49 -9.39 27.83
C GLY A 223 23.70 -8.18 27.31
N GLY A 224 22.70 -7.69 28.05
CA GLY A 224 21.85 -6.57 27.60
C GLY A 224 22.37 -5.21 28.07
N LYS A 225 22.40 -4.22 27.16
CA LYS A 225 22.45 -2.79 27.50
C LYS A 225 21.53 -2.51 28.69
N SER A 226 21.93 -1.61 29.60
CA SER A 226 21.12 -1.35 30.80
C SER A 226 19.67 -0.99 30.42
N LEU A 227 18.70 -1.38 31.23
CA LEU A 227 17.27 -1.10 30.98
C LEU A 227 17.01 0.40 30.70
N GLU A 228 17.82 1.26 31.33
CA GLU A 228 17.90 2.71 31.12
C GLU A 228 18.34 3.07 29.68
N GLN A 229 19.40 2.42 29.18
CA GLN A 229 19.91 2.60 27.82
C GLN A 229 18.89 2.15 26.77
N LEU A 230 18.25 0.99 26.98
CA LEU A 230 17.22 0.49 26.07
C LEU A 230 16.02 1.44 26.00
N ARG A 231 15.61 2.01 27.13
CA ARG A 231 14.52 3.00 27.21
C ARG A 231 14.89 4.29 26.46
N SER A 232 16.13 4.76 26.61
CA SER A 232 16.64 5.92 25.87
C SER A 232 16.70 5.68 24.36
N GLU A 233 17.17 4.50 23.95
CA GLU A 233 17.28 4.10 22.54
C GLU A 233 15.91 3.94 21.88
N CYS A 234 14.93 3.31 22.56
CA CYS A 234 13.54 3.28 22.12
C CYS A 234 12.94 4.68 21.96
N GLY A 235 13.30 5.62 22.83
CA GLY A 235 12.88 7.02 22.73
C GLY A 235 13.46 7.72 21.50
N LYS A 236 14.74 7.48 21.18
CA LYS A 236 15.40 8.01 19.97
C LYS A 236 14.77 7.44 18.70
N MET A 237 14.63 6.12 18.64
CA MET A 237 13.99 5.43 17.51
C MET A 237 12.56 5.91 17.27
N ARG A 238 11.80 6.18 18.33
CA ARG A 238 10.44 6.73 18.20
C ARG A 238 10.46 8.12 17.58
N LYS A 239 11.33 9.02 18.05
CA LYS A 239 11.48 10.37 17.51
C LYS A 239 11.92 10.36 16.04
N GLU A 240 12.84 9.49 15.69
CA GLU A 240 13.31 9.31 14.32
C GLU A 240 12.19 8.76 13.41
N ASN A 241 11.44 7.76 13.88
CA ASN A 241 10.29 7.23 13.14
C ASN A 241 9.20 8.30 12.92
N ASP A 242 8.93 9.13 13.93
CA ASP A 242 8.00 10.25 13.80
C ASP A 242 8.50 11.32 12.81
N LYS A 243 9.82 11.56 12.77
CA LYS A 243 10.45 12.45 11.79
C LYS A 243 10.35 11.88 10.38
N LEU A 244 10.72 10.62 10.18
CA LEU A 244 10.60 9.93 8.89
C LEU A 244 9.15 9.89 8.41
N ARG A 245 8.19 9.67 9.30
CA ARG A 245 6.75 9.75 8.98
C ARG A 245 6.30 11.15 8.60
N LYS A 246 6.90 12.21 9.16
CA LYS A 246 6.65 13.59 8.73
C LYS A 246 7.22 13.86 7.35
N GLU A 247 8.45 13.42 7.09
CA GLU A 247 9.10 13.53 5.79
C GLU A 247 8.33 12.77 4.70
N LEU A 248 7.87 11.55 5.00
CA LEU A 248 7.03 10.76 4.09
C LEU A 248 5.72 11.47 3.73
N ARG A 249 5.12 12.20 4.68
CA ARG A 249 3.91 13.00 4.42
C ARG A 249 4.19 14.25 3.57
N GLY A 250 5.44 14.70 3.50
CA GLY A 250 5.86 15.80 2.65
C GLY A 250 6.17 15.38 1.21
N LEU A 251 6.18 14.07 0.91
CA LEU A 251 6.26 13.60 -0.46
C LEU A 251 4.97 13.96 -1.20
N ASP A 252 5.12 14.56 -2.38
CA ASP A 252 4.01 14.99 -3.19
C ASP A 252 3.23 13.77 -3.71
N LEU A 253 2.02 13.59 -3.18
CA LEU A 253 1.11 12.53 -3.58
C LEU A 253 0.59 12.73 -5.03
N GLY A 254 0.65 13.97 -5.54
CA GLY A 254 0.21 14.35 -6.88
C GLY A 254 1.29 14.22 -7.95
N PHE A 255 2.55 13.94 -7.58
CA PHE A 255 3.65 13.82 -8.54
C PHE A 255 3.34 12.82 -9.66
N PHE A 256 2.75 11.68 -9.32
CA PHE A 256 2.40 10.66 -10.31
C PHE A 256 1.20 11.05 -11.18
N GLU A 257 0.26 11.82 -10.65
CA GLU A 257 -0.87 12.36 -11.42
C GLU A 257 -0.35 13.38 -12.46
N GLU A 258 0.56 14.27 -12.07
CA GLU A 258 1.19 15.25 -12.99
C GLU A 258 1.99 14.56 -14.10
N ILE A 259 2.74 13.51 -13.77
CA ILE A 259 3.47 12.71 -14.76
C ILE A 259 2.51 12.02 -15.74
N GLU A 260 1.38 11.54 -15.26
CA GLU A 260 0.36 10.90 -16.10
C GLU A 260 -0.33 11.92 -17.02
N ASP A 261 -0.66 13.11 -16.51
CA ASP A 261 -1.22 14.21 -17.29
C ASP A 261 -0.25 14.70 -18.39
N LEU A 262 1.04 14.79 -18.05
CA LEU A 262 2.09 15.18 -19.00
C LEU A 262 2.23 14.13 -20.12
N LYS A 263 2.24 12.85 -19.75
CA LYS A 263 2.26 11.73 -20.71
C LYS A 263 1.04 11.77 -21.62
N PHE A 264 -0.15 12.01 -21.07
CA PHE A 264 -1.38 12.10 -21.85
C PHE A 264 -1.31 13.28 -22.84
N SER A 265 -0.89 14.46 -22.37
CA SER A 265 -0.72 15.66 -23.18
C SER A 265 0.24 15.44 -24.35
N LEU A 266 1.39 14.80 -24.09
CA LEU A 266 2.37 14.44 -25.12
C LEU A 266 1.79 13.44 -26.14
N GLN A 267 1.01 12.47 -25.69
CA GLN A 267 0.36 11.51 -26.58
C GLN A 267 -0.66 12.20 -27.49
N GLN A 268 -1.46 13.13 -26.95
CA GLN A 268 -2.42 13.91 -27.73
C GLN A 268 -1.73 14.83 -28.74
N SER A 269 -0.67 15.53 -28.33
CA SER A 269 0.09 16.40 -29.24
C SER A 269 0.73 15.61 -30.38
N THR A 270 1.27 14.42 -30.10
CA THR A 270 1.84 13.53 -31.12
C THR A 270 0.77 13.08 -32.11
N LYS A 271 -0.44 12.75 -31.64
CA LYS A 271 -1.56 12.36 -32.50
C LYS A 271 -2.00 13.54 -33.39
N LEU A 272 -2.09 14.73 -32.82
CA LEU A 272 -2.47 15.93 -33.55
C LEU A 272 -1.41 16.33 -34.59
N ASN A 273 -0.12 16.26 -34.24
CA ASN A 273 0.98 16.48 -35.18
C ASN A 273 0.92 15.54 -36.38
N LYS A 274 0.60 14.26 -36.17
CA LYS A 274 0.41 13.31 -37.30
C LYS A 274 -0.70 13.76 -38.25
N GLU A 275 -1.82 14.26 -37.73
CA GLU A 275 -2.91 14.78 -38.55
C GLU A 275 -2.57 16.11 -39.23
N TYR A 276 -1.85 16.99 -38.55
CA TYR A 276 -1.30 18.20 -39.15
C TYR A 276 -0.37 17.88 -40.32
N GLU A 277 0.56 16.95 -40.15
CA GLU A 277 1.47 16.53 -41.22
C GLU A 277 0.71 15.94 -42.41
N LYS A 278 -0.28 15.08 -42.18
CA LYS A 278 -1.11 14.51 -43.26
C LYS A 278 -1.82 15.61 -44.04
N THR A 279 -2.39 16.59 -43.33
CA THR A 279 -3.13 17.70 -43.95
C THR A 279 -2.19 18.62 -44.73
N LEU A 280 -1.03 18.94 -44.15
CA LEU A 280 0.00 19.73 -44.81
C LEU A 280 0.51 19.05 -46.08
N ARG A 281 0.77 17.73 -46.05
CA ARG A 281 1.16 16.96 -47.25
C ARG A 281 0.11 17.07 -48.35
N LYS A 282 -1.18 16.90 -48.02
CA LYS A 282 -2.29 17.05 -48.99
C LYS A 282 -2.33 18.45 -49.59
N LEU A 283 -2.14 19.48 -48.76
CA LEU A 283 -2.11 20.87 -49.20
C LEU A 283 -0.93 21.12 -50.16
N CYS A 284 0.27 20.67 -49.79
CA CYS A 284 1.46 20.77 -50.62
C CYS A 284 1.27 20.08 -51.98
N MET A 285 0.70 18.88 -52.00
CA MET A 285 0.37 18.16 -53.24
C MET A 285 -0.63 18.94 -54.11
N ARG A 286 -1.66 19.54 -53.51
CA ARG A 286 -2.69 20.29 -54.25
C ARG A 286 -2.14 21.55 -54.92
N PHE A 287 -1.19 22.23 -54.26
CA PHE A 287 -0.57 23.44 -54.78
C PHE A 287 0.75 23.18 -55.51
N SER A 288 1.14 21.91 -55.72
CA SER A 288 2.42 21.52 -56.35
C SER A 288 3.65 22.14 -55.70
N VAL A 289 3.58 22.43 -54.39
CA VAL A 289 4.72 22.96 -53.62
C VAL A 289 5.42 21.80 -52.90
N PRO A 290 6.77 21.79 -52.84
CA PRO A 290 7.51 20.72 -52.19
C PRO A 290 7.20 20.67 -50.69
N TYR A 291 6.94 19.47 -50.17
CA TYR A 291 6.66 19.27 -48.75
C TYR A 291 7.94 19.52 -47.91
N PRO A 292 7.91 20.44 -46.94
CA PRO A 292 9.07 20.73 -46.10
C PRO A 292 9.30 19.53 -45.17
N HIS A 293 10.33 18.74 -45.47
CA HIS A 293 10.71 17.63 -44.62
C HIS A 293 11.67 18.13 -43.55
N PRO A 294 11.34 18.05 -42.24
CA PRO A 294 12.16 18.62 -41.18
C PRO A 294 13.59 18.05 -41.13
N GLU A 295 13.79 16.81 -41.61
CA GLU A 295 15.11 16.17 -41.66
C GLU A 295 15.99 16.64 -42.83
N LYS A 296 15.41 17.23 -43.90
CA LYS A 296 16.18 17.68 -45.08
C LYS A 296 16.65 19.14 -45.01
N VAL A 297 16.24 19.89 -43.99
CA VAL A 297 16.64 21.29 -43.79
C VAL A 297 17.97 21.38 -43.04
N MET A 298 18.37 20.31 -42.33
CA MET A 298 19.61 20.27 -41.54
C MET A 298 20.85 19.87 -42.35
N ASP A 299 20.69 19.46 -43.62
CA ASP A 299 21.77 19.09 -44.54
C ASP A 299 22.28 20.27 -45.39
N VAL A 300 21.98 21.52 -45.00
CA VAL A 300 22.65 22.69 -45.58
C VAL A 300 24.06 22.76 -45.01
N LYS A 301 24.99 22.16 -45.76
CA LYS A 301 26.46 22.18 -45.59
C LYS A 301 26.95 23.40 -44.80
N ARG A 302 27.56 23.15 -43.64
CA ARG A 302 28.66 23.97 -43.14
C ARG A 302 29.94 23.62 -43.88
#